data_AF-A0AA97IQ03-F1
#
_entry.id   AF-A0AA97IQ03-F1
#
_cell.length_a   1.000
_cell.length_b   1.000
_cell.length_c   1.000
_cell.angle_alpha   90.00
_cell.angle_beta   90.00
_cell.angle_gamma   90.00
#
_symmetry.space_group_name_H-M   'P 1'
#
loop_
_entity.id
_entity.type
_entity.pdbx_description
1 polymer ?
#
loop_
_entity_poly.entity_id
_entity_poly.type
_entity_poly.pdbx_seq_one_letter_code
_entity_poly.pdbx_strand_id
1 'polypeptide(L)'
;MSASPTARQAVSHALPMMAIAKTKKIVITDPIQMPEVYSSTPGGTLYSTTPGGTKLIYERAFMKNLRASPLSQTPPSNIPSCLMRGTPRTPFRKCVPVPTELVKKTQSLKIEDQEQFQLEL
;
A
#
# COMPACT_ATOMS: atom_id res chain seq x y z
N MET A 1 -7.56 -19.64 34.15
CA MET A 1 -8.07 -19.90 32.79
C MET A 1 -6.87 -20.20 31.89
N SER A 2 -6.47 -21.47 31.77
CA SER A 2 -5.36 -21.89 30.91
C SER A 2 -5.90 -22.31 29.55
N ALA A 3 -5.58 -21.54 28.52
CA ALA A 3 -5.87 -21.95 27.14
C ALA A 3 -5.04 -23.20 26.81
N SER A 4 -5.70 -24.23 26.28
CA SER A 4 -5.11 -25.53 25.96
C SER A 4 -4.10 -25.46 24.81
N PRO A 5 -3.04 -26.32 24.81
CA PRO A 5 -1.99 -26.30 23.77
C PRO A 5 -2.50 -26.45 22.33
N THR A 6 -3.62 -27.14 22.14
CA THR A 6 -4.24 -27.41 20.82
C THR A 6 -4.72 -26.14 20.11
N ALA A 7 -5.15 -25.11 20.84
CA ALA A 7 -5.61 -23.86 20.23
C ALA A 7 -4.51 -23.11 19.47
N ARG A 8 -3.23 -23.30 19.85
CA ARG A 8 -2.10 -22.71 19.12
C ARG A 8 -1.83 -23.40 17.79
N GLN A 9 -2.19 -24.68 17.65
CA GLN A 9 -1.91 -25.46 16.44
C GLN A 9 -2.93 -25.19 15.31
N ALA A 10 -4.10 -24.65 15.63
CA ALA A 10 -5.14 -24.36 14.63
C ALA A 10 -4.86 -23.09 13.79
N VAL A 11 -4.04 -22.15 14.27
CA VAL A 11 -3.67 -20.94 13.48
C VAL A 11 -2.63 -21.26 12.41
N SER A 12 -1.93 -22.39 12.50
CA SER A 12 -1.11 -22.89 11.39
C SER A 12 -1.91 -23.53 10.26
N HIS A 13 -3.20 -23.83 10.45
CA HIS A 13 -4.00 -24.68 9.52
C HIS A 13 -5.34 -24.05 9.09
N ALA A 14 -5.47 -22.73 9.19
CA ALA A 14 -6.61 -22.01 8.63
C ALA A 14 -6.13 -20.93 7.66
N LEU A 15 -5.66 -21.34 6.47
CA LEU A 15 -5.71 -20.52 5.27
C LEU A 15 -6.13 -21.40 4.07
N PRO A 16 -7.09 -20.95 3.25
CA PRO A 16 -7.69 -21.74 2.18
C PRO A 16 -6.72 -21.86 0.98
N MET A 17 -6.60 -23.07 0.43
CA MET A 17 -6.40 -23.35 -1.01
C MET A 17 -5.38 -22.49 -1.78
N MET A 18 -4.18 -22.31 -1.24
CA MET A 18 -3.01 -21.99 -2.07
C MET A 18 -1.94 -23.00 -1.68
N ALA A 19 -1.53 -23.83 -2.66
CA ALA A 19 -0.46 -24.81 -2.53
C ALA A 19 0.65 -24.27 -1.63
N ILE A 20 1.22 -25.11 -0.75
CA ILE A 20 2.38 -24.77 0.09
C ILE A 20 3.52 -24.38 -0.85
N ALA A 21 3.54 -23.10 -1.22
CA ALA A 21 4.51 -22.53 -2.11
C ALA A 21 5.86 -22.63 -1.41
N LYS A 22 6.80 -23.37 -1.99
CA LYS A 22 8.18 -23.41 -1.50
C LYS A 22 8.63 -21.97 -1.34
N THR A 23 9.04 -21.59 -0.12
CA THR A 23 9.41 -20.22 0.21
C THR A 23 10.91 -20.14 0.32
N LYS A 24 11.54 -19.29 -0.51
CA LYS A 24 12.99 -19.05 -0.52
C LYS A 24 13.27 -17.62 -0.08
N LYS A 25 14.21 -17.43 0.84
CA LYS A 25 14.70 -16.10 1.23
C LYS A 25 15.93 -15.74 0.40
N ILE A 26 15.99 -14.50 -0.07
CA ILE A 26 17.09 -13.96 -0.87
C ILE A 26 17.62 -12.73 -0.15
N VAL A 27 18.91 -12.77 0.20
CA VAL A 27 19.64 -11.61 0.70
C VAL A 27 20.04 -10.75 -0.50
N ILE A 28 19.79 -9.45 -0.42
CA ILE A 28 20.22 -8.48 -1.43
C ILE A 28 21.40 -7.71 -0.86
N THR A 29 22.49 -7.64 -1.63
CA THR A 29 23.70 -6.88 -1.28
C THR A 29 24.01 -5.75 -2.26
N ASP A 30 23.35 -5.72 -3.41
CA ASP A 30 23.58 -4.75 -4.49
C ASP A 30 22.22 -4.44 -5.16
N PRO A 31 21.89 -3.18 -5.49
CA PRO A 31 20.67 -2.84 -6.24
C PRO A 31 20.40 -3.70 -7.49
N ILE A 32 21.44 -4.17 -8.19
CA ILE A 32 21.24 -5.00 -9.41
C ILE A 32 20.63 -6.38 -9.12
N GLN A 33 20.64 -6.82 -7.86
CA GLN A 33 20.04 -8.10 -7.44
C GLN A 33 18.54 -7.98 -7.15
N MET A 34 18.00 -6.76 -7.09
CA MET A 34 16.56 -6.57 -6.99
C MET A 34 15.89 -7.01 -8.30
N PRO A 35 14.82 -7.82 -8.22
CA PRO A 35 14.04 -8.17 -9.41
C PRO A 35 13.39 -6.92 -10.01
N GLU A 36 13.22 -6.92 -11.33
CA GLU A 36 12.49 -5.87 -12.04
C GLU A 36 11.00 -5.85 -11.65
N VAL A 37 10.42 -7.05 -11.45
CA VAL A 37 9.02 -7.22 -11.06
C VAL A 37 8.94 -7.88 -9.68
N TYR A 38 8.37 -7.15 -8.72
CA TYR A 38 8.10 -7.64 -7.36
C TYR A 38 6.82 -7.02 -6.80
N SER A 39 6.36 -7.58 -5.68
CA SER A 39 5.23 -7.08 -4.92
C SER A 39 5.61 -6.87 -3.46
N SER A 40 4.79 -6.12 -2.72
CA SER A 40 5.00 -5.84 -1.31
C SER A 40 3.74 -6.14 -0.50
N THR A 41 3.90 -6.76 0.67
CA THR A 41 2.80 -6.87 1.63
C THR A 41 2.54 -5.51 2.32
N PRO A 42 1.40 -5.30 2.99
CA PRO A 42 1.18 -4.10 3.81
C PRO A 42 2.23 -3.90 4.93
N GLY A 43 2.84 -4.99 5.44
CA GLY A 43 4.01 -4.94 6.33
C GLY A 43 5.34 -4.59 5.63
N GLY A 44 5.28 -4.36 4.32
CA GLY A 44 6.35 -3.98 3.43
C GLY A 44 7.30 -5.12 3.03
N THR A 45 7.01 -6.37 3.36
CA THR A 45 7.85 -7.50 2.94
C THR A 45 7.81 -7.61 1.42
N LEU A 46 8.99 -7.56 0.78
CA LEU A 46 9.11 -7.70 -0.66
C LEU A 46 9.11 -9.17 -1.04
N TYR A 47 8.33 -9.52 -2.05
CA TYR A 47 8.26 -10.88 -2.55
C TYR A 47 7.96 -10.93 -4.04
N SER A 48 8.27 -12.05 -4.65
CA SER A 48 7.82 -12.43 -5.98
C SER A 48 7.39 -13.89 -5.98
N THR A 49 6.73 -14.32 -7.05
CA THR A 49 6.38 -15.72 -7.25
C THR A 49 6.84 -16.11 -8.65
N THR A 50 7.72 -17.11 -8.74
CA THR A 50 8.08 -17.68 -10.05
C THR A 50 6.88 -18.43 -10.65
N PRO A 51 6.80 -18.61 -11.98
CA PRO A 51 5.75 -19.41 -12.62
C PRO A 51 5.59 -20.82 -12.03
N GLY A 52 6.67 -21.44 -11.54
CA GLY A 52 6.65 -22.73 -10.83
C GLY A 52 6.09 -22.69 -9.40
N GLY A 53 5.45 -21.59 -8.98
CA GLY A 53 4.79 -21.45 -7.68
C GLY A 53 5.73 -21.23 -6.48
N THR A 54 7.04 -21.11 -6.68
CA THR A 54 7.98 -20.78 -5.59
C THR A 54 7.86 -19.31 -5.21
N LYS A 55 7.64 -19.03 -3.93
CA LYS A 55 7.61 -17.68 -3.37
C LYS A 55 9.02 -17.25 -2.96
N LEU A 56 9.50 -16.15 -3.49
CA LEU A 56 10.79 -15.57 -3.14
C LEU A 56 10.56 -14.37 -2.23
N ILE A 57 11.20 -14.35 -1.07
CA ILE A 57 11.16 -13.23 -0.12
C ILE A 57 12.51 -12.52 -0.21
N TYR A 58 12.47 -11.25 -0.58
CA TYR A 58 13.67 -10.43 -0.73
C TYR A 58 13.93 -9.64 0.56
N GLU A 59 15.14 -9.75 1.10
CA GLU A 59 15.53 -9.01 2.28
C GLU A 59 15.70 -7.52 2.00
N ARG A 60 15.31 -6.70 2.98
CA ARG A 60 15.40 -5.23 2.88
C ARG A 60 16.61 -4.66 3.63
N ALA A 61 17.47 -5.50 4.19
CA ALA A 61 18.57 -5.06 5.05
C ALA A 61 19.48 -4.05 4.33
N PHE A 62 19.89 -4.39 3.11
CA PHE A 62 20.70 -3.51 2.28
C PHE A 62 20.04 -2.16 1.99
N MET A 63 18.79 -2.13 1.52
CA MET A 63 18.07 -0.87 1.29
C MET A 63 17.89 -0.04 2.57
N LYS A 64 17.66 -0.70 3.71
CA LYS A 64 17.54 -0.02 5.01
C LYS A 64 18.86 0.61 5.44
N ASN A 65 19.99 -0.04 5.16
CA ASN A 65 21.31 0.52 5.43
C ASN A 65 21.56 1.78 4.58
N LEU A 66 21.07 1.81 3.34
CA LEU A 66 21.17 2.98 2.46
C LEU A 66 20.31 4.18 2.91
N ARG A 67 19.40 4.03 3.87
CA ARG A 67 18.56 5.13 4.37
C ARG A 67 19.37 6.34 4.86
N ALA A 68 20.56 6.11 5.41
CA ALA A 68 21.44 7.16 5.92
C ALA A 68 22.32 7.81 4.82
N SER A 69 22.23 7.34 3.58
CA SER A 69 22.99 7.92 2.46
C SER A 69 22.55 9.37 2.19
N PRO A 70 23.48 10.29 1.84
CA PRO A 70 23.14 11.66 1.46
C PRO A 70 22.11 11.75 0.34
N LEU A 71 22.17 10.83 -0.62
CA LEU A 71 21.23 10.76 -1.74
C LEU A 71 19.79 10.42 -1.29
N SER A 72 19.63 9.72 -0.16
CA SER A 72 18.31 9.40 0.40
C SER A 72 17.72 10.52 1.27
N GLN A 73 18.47 11.61 1.49
CA GLN A 73 18.04 12.77 2.28
C GLN A 73 17.56 13.95 1.43
N THR A 74 17.52 13.80 0.10
CA THR A 74 16.99 14.84 -0.79
C THR A 74 15.49 15.04 -0.56
N PRO A 75 15.04 16.26 -0.21
CA PRO A 75 13.62 16.53 -0.03
C PRO A 75 12.82 16.27 -1.31
N PRO A 76 11.67 15.59 -1.22
CA PRO A 76 10.87 15.27 -2.40
C PRO A 76 10.12 16.50 -2.91
N SER A 77 10.20 16.76 -4.23
CA SER A 77 9.71 18.00 -4.85
C SER A 77 8.19 18.15 -4.83
N ASN A 78 7.44 17.05 -5.01
CA ASN A 78 6.00 17.10 -5.32
C ASN A 78 5.14 16.47 -4.22
N ILE A 79 5.52 16.66 -2.95
CA ILE A 79 4.74 16.17 -1.80
C ILE A 79 3.95 17.32 -1.18
N PRO A 80 2.61 17.19 -1.03
CA PRO A 80 1.80 18.15 -0.31
C PRO A 80 2.35 18.42 1.10
N SER A 81 2.36 19.69 1.51
CA SER A 81 2.91 20.13 2.81
C SER A 81 2.36 19.35 3.99
N CYS A 82 1.09 18.95 3.95
CA CYS A 82 0.47 18.19 5.04
C CYS A 82 0.94 16.73 5.17
N LEU A 83 1.57 16.17 4.13
CA LEU A 83 2.19 14.83 4.17
C LEU A 83 3.66 14.91 4.59
N MET A 84 4.24 16.12 4.60
CA MET A 84 5.60 16.32 5.09
C MET A 84 5.68 16.05 6.59
N ARG A 85 6.79 15.47 7.01
CA ARG A 85 7.07 15.20 8.42
C ARG A 85 7.18 16.51 9.18
N GLY A 86 6.49 16.63 10.32
CA GLY A 86 6.56 17.79 11.20
C GLY A 86 5.48 18.85 10.95
N THR A 87 4.72 18.76 9.86
CA THR A 87 3.58 19.63 9.61
C THR A 87 2.42 19.27 10.56
N PRO A 88 1.70 20.25 11.15
CA PRO A 88 0.52 19.96 11.94
C PRO A 88 -0.50 19.18 11.11
N ARG A 89 -1.19 18.21 11.74
CA ARG A 89 -2.19 17.39 11.07
C ARG A 89 -3.35 18.26 10.58
N THR A 90 -3.30 18.69 9.33
CA THR A 90 -4.46 19.27 8.66
C THR A 90 -5.37 18.15 8.18
N PRO A 91 -6.70 18.29 8.27
CA PRO A 91 -7.62 17.28 7.72
C PRO A 91 -7.31 17.06 6.24
N PHE A 92 -7.21 15.80 5.81
CA PHE A 92 -6.83 15.39 4.44
C PHE A 92 -7.60 16.12 3.32
N ARG A 93 -8.81 16.61 3.59
CA ARG A 93 -9.62 17.44 2.68
C ARG A 93 -8.93 18.73 2.22
N LYS A 94 -7.95 19.26 2.99
CA LYS A 94 -7.19 20.48 2.65
C LYS A 94 -5.81 20.20 2.03
N CYS A 95 -5.42 18.92 2.01
CA CYS A 95 -4.10 18.47 1.58
C CYS A 95 -3.94 18.29 0.08
N VAL A 96 -5.04 17.89 -0.57
CA VAL A 96 -5.07 17.61 -2.00
C VAL A 96 -5.84 18.75 -2.65
N PRO A 97 -5.23 19.54 -3.55
CA PRO A 97 -5.98 20.48 -4.37
C PRO A 97 -7.12 19.72 -5.04
N VAL A 98 -8.35 20.24 -4.95
CA VAL A 98 -9.47 19.67 -5.70
C VAL A 98 -9.06 19.63 -7.17
N PRO A 99 -9.10 18.46 -7.84
CA PRO A 99 -8.78 18.38 -9.26
C PRO A 99 -9.60 19.43 -10.02
N THR A 100 -8.96 20.22 -10.87
CA THR A 100 -9.57 21.35 -11.58
C THR A 100 -10.79 20.93 -12.41
N GLU A 101 -10.80 19.68 -12.86
CA GLU A 101 -11.91 19.02 -13.56
C GLU A 101 -13.19 18.90 -12.71
N LEU A 102 -13.05 18.72 -11.39
CA LEU A 102 -14.20 18.54 -10.48
C LEU A 102 -14.90 19.86 -10.18
N VAL A 103 -14.18 20.98 -10.22
CA VAL A 103 -14.71 22.34 -9.96
C VAL A 103 -15.66 22.79 -11.07
N LYS A 104 -15.39 22.41 -12.33
CA LYS A 104 -16.27 22.73 -13.47
C LYS A 104 -17.60 21.97 -13.41
N LYS A 105 -17.61 20.74 -12.88
CA LYS A 105 -18.83 19.90 -12.77
C LYS A 105 -19.80 20.39 -11.70
N THR A 106 -19.35 21.12 -10.68
CA THR A 106 -20.24 21.60 -9.62
C THR A 106 -21.10 22.79 -10.05
N GLN A 107 -20.66 23.58 -11.05
CA GLN A 107 -21.48 24.67 -11.59
C GLN A 107 -22.64 24.17 -12.47
N SER A 108 -22.47 23.04 -13.16
CA SER A 108 -23.50 22.44 -14.02
C SER A 108 -24.54 21.59 -13.28
N LEU A 109 -24.40 21.40 -11.97
CA LEU A 109 -25.35 20.64 -11.13
C LEU A 109 -26.27 21.52 -10.28
N LYS A 110 -26.35 22.83 -10.58
CA LYS A 110 -27.56 23.60 -10.27
C LYS A 110 -28.63 23.21 -11.29
N ILE A 111 -29.05 21.96 -11.24
CA ILE A 111 -30.28 21.51 -11.89
C ILE A 111 -31.39 22.09 -11.03
N GLU A 112 -32.21 22.92 -11.65
CA GLU A 112 -33.38 23.57 -11.07
C GLU A 112 -34.27 22.52 -10.38
N ASP A 113 -34.73 22.82 -9.17
CA ASP A 113 -35.63 21.99 -8.34
C ASP A 113 -37.05 21.78 -8.96
N GLN A 114 -37.18 21.80 -10.28
CA GLN A 114 -38.47 21.88 -11.00
C GLN A 114 -38.95 20.56 -11.61
N GLU A 115 -38.16 19.48 -11.63
CA GLU A 115 -38.56 18.21 -12.26
C GLU A 115 -38.62 17.03 -11.25
N GLN A 116 -39.25 17.27 -10.10
CA GLN A 116 -39.66 16.19 -9.20
C GLN A 116 -40.72 15.33 -9.90
N PHE A 117 -40.31 14.21 -10.50
CA PHE A 117 -41.23 13.27 -11.17
C PHE A 117 -42.25 12.70 -10.17
N GLN A 118 -43.53 12.97 -10.43
CA GLN A 118 -44.66 12.40 -9.72
C GLN A 118 -44.74 10.90 -10.03
N LEU A 119 -44.60 10.04 -9.02
CA LEU A 119 -44.89 8.61 -9.12
C LEU A 119 -46.42 8.45 -9.01
N GLU A 120 -47.11 8.21 -10.14
CA GLU A 120 -48.48 7.70 -10.09
C GLU A 120 -48.45 6.26 -9.58
N LEU A 121 -49.31 5.99 -8.57
CA LEU A 121 -49.45 4.70 -7.90
C LEU A 121 -50.57 3.89 -8.54
#